data_AF-X1PJ29-F1
#
_entry.id   AF-X1PJ29-F1
#
_cell.length_a   1.000
_cell.length_b   1.000
_cell.length_c   1.000
_cell.angle_alpha   90.00
_cell.angle_beta   90.00
_cell.angle_gamma   90.00
#
_symmetry.space_group_name_H-M   'P 1'
#
loop_
_entity.id
_entity.type
_entity.pdbx_description
1 polymer ?
#
loop_
_entity_poly.entity_id
_entity_poly.type
_entity_poly.pdbx_seq_one_letter_code
_entity_poly.pdbx_strand_id
1 'polypeptide(L)'
;MKAYLTSCLEKVRADYIEIRYEEIRVVEIHYVGKELEAIGESSEKGGAIRAKIKGGWSFVSFNDIDKLKYYLRLAVDDASLIKRGKIKLASVPPLDRKVSIH
;
A
#
# COMPACT_ATOMS: atom_id res chain seq x y z
N MET A 1 -1.57 -3.48 13.20
CA MET A 1 -1.19 -3.11 11.82
C MET A 1 -0.32 -1.86 11.76
N LYS A 2 -0.80 -0.67 12.16
CA LYS A 2 -0.04 0.59 12.13
C LYS A 2 1.42 0.47 12.61
N ALA A 3 1.63 0.01 13.85
CA ALA A 3 2.97 -0.13 14.42
C ALA A 3 3.90 -1.01 13.57
N TYR A 4 3.37 -2.07 12.95
CA TYR A 4 4.13 -2.92 12.04
C TYR A 4 4.57 -2.14 10.79
N LEU A 5 3.66 -1.41 10.15
CA LEU A 5 3.96 -0.59 8.97
C LEU A 5 5.01 0.49 9.28
N THR A 6 4.87 1.20 10.40
CA THR A 6 5.85 2.20 10.85
C THR A 6 7.22 1.57 11.07
N SER A 7 7.28 0.41 11.73
CA SER A 7 8.55 -0.31 11.97
C SER A 7 9.25 -0.76 10.68
N CYS A 8 8.48 -0.97 9.61
CA CYS A 8 9.00 -1.32 8.30
C CYS A 8 9.54 -0.08 7.58
N LEU A 9 8.84 1.06 7.64
CA LEU A 9 9.27 2.33 7.05
C LEU A 9 10.61 2.81 7.64
N GLU A 10 10.78 2.71 8.97
CA GLU A 10 12.00 3.13 9.68
C GLU A 10 13.28 2.42 9.20
N LYS A 11 13.14 1.23 8.59
CA LYS A 11 14.26 0.40 8.12
C LYS A 11 14.65 0.69 6.67
N VAL A 12 13.89 1.53 5.96
CA VAL A 12 14.13 1.80 4.54
C VAL A 12 14.85 3.13 4.36
N ARG A 13 15.88 3.12 3.51
CA ARG A 13 16.60 4.34 3.10
C ARG A 13 16.10 4.78 1.73
N ALA A 14 15.25 5.81 1.70
CA ALA A 14 14.74 6.43 0.48
C ALA A 14 14.58 7.94 0.68
N ASP A 15 14.55 8.72 -0.41
CA ASP A 15 14.23 10.15 -0.33
C ASP A 15 12.78 10.37 0.14
N TYR A 16 11.92 9.41 -0.18
CA TYR A 16 10.53 9.33 0.26
C TYR A 16 10.04 7.90 0.12
N ILE A 17 9.19 7.48 1.06
CA ILE A 17 8.51 6.20 1.01
C ILE A 17 7.13 6.28 1.66
N GLU A 18 6.15 5.63 1.05
CA GLU A 18 4.77 5.53 1.53
C GLU A 18 4.34 4.06 1.49
N ILE A 19 3.57 3.64 2.51
CA ILE A 19 2.80 2.40 2.48
C ILE A 19 1.32 2.79 2.66
N ARG A 20 0.49 2.44 1.69
CA ARG A 20 -0.97 2.41 1.83
C ARG A 20 -1.39 0.97 2.08
N TYR A 21 -2.17 0.74 3.13
CA TYR A 21 -2.74 -0.57 3.46
C TYR A 21 -4.26 -0.45 3.55
N GLU A 22 -4.95 -1.45 3.00
CA GLU A 22 -6.40 -1.52 2.95
C GLU A 22 -6.87 -2.92 3.33
N GLU A 23 -7.96 -2.98 4.10
CA GLU A 23 -8.68 -4.21 4.44
C GLU A 23 -10.16 -3.93 4.16
N ILE A 24 -10.74 -4.73 3.26
CA ILE A 24 -12.15 -4.66 2.88
C ILE A 24 -12.80 -5.97 3.28
N ARG A 25 -14.00 -5.88 3.85
CA ARG A 25 -14.88 -7.03 4.08
C ARG A 25 -16.22 -6.73 3.44
N VAL A 26 -16.70 -7.66 2.63
CA VAL A 26 -17.97 -7.53 1.92
C VAL A 26 -18.85 -8.71 2.30
N VAL A 27 -20.08 -8.41 2.70
CA VAL A 27 -21.14 -9.41 2.81
C VAL A 27 -22.07 -9.15 1.64
N GLU A 28 -22.31 -10.18 0.83
CA GLU A 28 -23.18 -10.12 -0.33
C GLU A 28 -24.38 -11.03 -0.12
N ILE A 29 -25.58 -10.49 -0.36
CA ILE A 29 -26.83 -11.24 -0.34
C ILE A 29 -27.58 -10.89 -1.63
N HIS A 30 -27.70 -11.86 -2.53
CA HIS A 30 -28.28 -11.69 -3.86
C HIS A 30 -29.59 -12.48 -3.98
N TYR A 31 -30.67 -11.78 -4.31
CA TYR A 31 -32.01 -12.36 -4.52
C TYR A 31 -32.46 -12.13 -5.96
N VAL A 32 -33.13 -13.12 -6.54
CA VAL A 32 -33.89 -12.99 -7.79
C VAL A 32 -35.36 -13.20 -7.48
N GLY A 33 -36.14 -12.12 -7.51
CA GLY A 33 -37.52 -12.13 -7.06
C GLY A 33 -37.62 -12.40 -5.55
N LYS A 34 -38.20 -13.55 -5.18
CA LYS A 34 -38.29 -14.01 -3.78
C LYS A 34 -37.25 -15.07 -3.42
N GLU A 35 -36.48 -15.54 -4.40
CA GLU A 35 -35.53 -16.63 -4.22
C GLU A 35 -34.14 -16.08 -3.88
N LEU A 36 -33.50 -16.66 -2.86
CA LEU A 36 -32.10 -16.38 -2.53
C LEU A 36 -31.22 -17.12 -3.53
N GLU A 37 -30.49 -16.38 -4.35
CA GLU A 37 -29.59 -16.95 -5.36
C GLU A 37 -28.17 -17.14 -4.81
N ALA A 38 -27.66 -16.15 -4.06
CA ALA A 38 -26.34 -16.22 -3.47
C ALA A 38 -26.28 -15.51 -2.13
N ILE A 39 -25.50 -16.08 -1.20
CA ILE A 39 -25.08 -15.44 0.03
C ILE A 39 -23.60 -15.75 0.24
N GLY A 40 -22.81 -14.73 0.57
CA GLY A 40 -21.37 -14.89 0.74
C GLY A 40 -20.75 -13.78 1.57
N GLU A 41 -19.56 -14.07 2.08
CA GLU A 41 -18.65 -13.09 2.66
C GLU A 41 -17.31 -13.19 1.93
N SER A 42 -16.71 -12.05 1.60
CA SER A 42 -15.35 -11.95 1.11
C SER A 42 -14.55 -10.98 1.96
N SER A 43 -13.24 -11.23 2.06
CA SER A 43 -12.31 -10.31 2.71
C SER A 43 -11.08 -10.12 1.83
N GLU A 44 -10.75 -8.87 1.56
CA GLU A 44 -9.58 -8.49 0.78
C GLU A 44 -8.63 -7.71 1.67
N LYS A 45 -7.33 -8.03 1.57
CA LYS A 45 -6.26 -7.32 2.25
C LYS A 45 -5.17 -7.02 1.24
N GLY A 46 -4.72 -5.79 1.22
CA GLY A 46 -3.70 -5.40 0.26
C GLY A 46 -3.24 -3.98 0.47
N GLY A 47 -2.53 -3.48 -0.52
CA GLY A 47 -1.98 -2.15 -0.43
C GLY A 47 -1.06 -1.82 -1.57
N ALA A 48 -0.39 -0.68 -1.40
CA ALA A 48 0.62 -0.22 -2.33
C ALA A 48 1.75 0.49 -1.60
N ILE A 49 2.92 0.46 -2.23
CA ILE A 49 4.13 1.12 -1.79
C ILE A 49 4.54 2.08 -2.89
N ARG A 50 4.89 3.30 -2.51
CA ARG A 50 5.52 4.27 -3.40
C ARG A 50 6.87 4.65 -2.84
N ALA A 51 7.92 4.57 -3.65
CA ALA A 51 9.27 4.95 -3.24
C ALA A 51 9.89 5.97 -4.20
N LYS A 52 10.74 6.84 -3.66
CA LYS A 52 11.55 7.78 -4.42
C LYS A 52 13.02 7.66 -4.02
N ILE A 53 13.90 7.53 -5.01
CA ILE A 53 15.36 7.50 -4.79
C ILE A 53 16.07 8.29 -5.87
N LYS A 54 16.82 9.33 -5.49
CA LYS A 54 17.68 10.11 -6.38
C LYS A 54 17.00 10.61 -7.66
N GLY A 55 15.69 10.91 -7.58
CA GLY A 55 14.88 11.40 -8.71
C GLY A 55 14.06 10.33 -9.44
N GLY A 56 14.33 9.04 -9.20
CA GLY A 56 13.51 7.93 -9.67
C GLY A 56 12.32 7.67 -8.75
N TRP A 57 11.23 7.17 -9.33
CA TRP A 57 9.96 6.86 -8.64
C TRP A 57 9.52 5.45 -9.00
N SER A 58 8.97 4.73 -8.02
CA SER A 58 8.35 3.42 -8.23
C SER A 58 7.00 3.32 -7.52
N PHE A 59 6.22 2.33 -7.96
CA PHE A 59 4.95 1.97 -7.36
C PHE A 59 4.79 0.45 -7.41
N VAL A 60 4.53 -0.18 -6.26
CA VAL A 60 4.35 -1.62 -6.13
C VAL A 60 3.05 -1.89 -5.38
N SER A 61 2.11 -2.62 -5.98
CA SER A 61 0.92 -3.12 -5.30
C SER A 61 1.17 -4.51 -4.71
N PHE A 62 0.45 -4.86 -3.64
CA PHE A 62 0.53 -6.17 -3.00
C PHE A 62 -0.81 -6.58 -2.38
N ASN A 63 -1.00 -7.89 -2.25
CA ASN A 63 -2.14 -8.52 -1.57
C ASN A 63 -1.71 -9.45 -0.41
N ASP A 64 -0.41 -9.54 -0.14
CA ASP A 64 0.18 -10.39 0.89
C ASP A 64 1.03 -9.54 1.85
N ILE A 65 0.45 -9.23 3.02
CA ILE A 65 1.09 -8.36 4.02
C ILE A 65 2.31 -9.02 4.68
N ASP A 66 2.39 -10.35 4.67
CA ASP A 66 3.52 -11.08 5.26
C ASP A 66 4.79 -10.90 4.42
N LYS A 67 4.61 -10.63 3.13
CA LYS A 67 5.69 -10.29 2.18
C LYS A 67 5.99 -8.80 2.07
N LEU A 68 5.45 -7.95 2.95
CA LEU A 68 5.63 -6.49 2.88
C LEU A 68 7.10 -6.06 2.76
N LYS A 69 8.01 -6.72 3.48
CA LYS A 69 9.47 -6.42 3.41
C LYS A 69 10.04 -6.66 2.02
N TYR A 70 9.58 -7.72 1.34
CA TYR A 70 9.98 -8.02 -0.03
C TYR A 70 9.48 -6.93 -0.98
N TYR A 71 8.20 -6.54 -0.88
CA TYR A 71 7.63 -5.48 -1.73
C TYR A 71 8.27 -4.11 -1.47
N LEU A 72 8.63 -3.80 -0.21
CA LEU A 72 9.38 -2.58 0.13
C LEU A 72 10.72 -2.54 -0.56
N ARG A 73 11.47 -3.65 -0.52
CA ARG A 73 12.75 -3.76 -1.21
C ARG A 73 12.57 -3.61 -2.72
N LEU A 74 11.57 -4.28 -3.29
CA LEU A 74 11.27 -4.19 -4.72
C LEU A 74 11.01 -2.74 -5.15
N ALA A 75 10.17 -2.01 -4.40
CA ALA A 75 9.89 -0.61 -4.71
C ALA A 75 11.16 0.27 -4.64
N VAL A 76 12.00 0.07 -3.63
CA VAL A 76 13.28 0.78 -3.49
C VAL A 76 14.20 0.48 -4.66
N ASP A 77 14.38 -0.80 -4.99
CA ASP A 77 15.25 -1.26 -6.07
C ASP A 77 14.76 -0.68 -7.41
N ASP A 78 13.47 -0.78 -7.72
CA ASP A 78 12.86 -0.22 -8.94
C ASP A 78 13.04 1.30 -9.05
N ALA A 79 12.82 2.04 -7.96
CA ALA A 79 13.02 3.49 -7.96
C ALA A 79 14.48 3.87 -8.22
N SER A 80 15.43 3.04 -7.76
CA SER A 80 16.86 3.28 -7.93
C SER A 80 17.36 3.08 -9.37
N LEU A 81 16.67 2.27 -10.18
CA LEU A 81 17.02 2.00 -11.57
C LEU A 81 16.73 3.21 -12.49
N ILE A 82 15.78 4.06 -12.10
CA ILE A 82 15.36 5.21 -12.88
C ILE A 82 16.28 6.41 -12.60
N LYS A 83 17.19 6.70 -13.53
CA LYS A 83 18.07 7.87 -13.45
C LYS A 83 17.36 9.12 -13.99
N ARG A 84 16.94 10.00 -13.08
CA ARG A 84 16.44 11.34 -13.39
C ARG A 84 17.20 12.40 -12.59
N GLY A 85 17.04 13.68 -12.96
CA GLY A 85 17.58 14.79 -12.19
C GLY A 85 17.03 14.84 -10.76
N LYS A 86 17.72 15.51 -9.85
CA LYS A 86 17.29 15.65 -8.45
C LYS A 86 15.94 16.35 -8.38
N ILE A 87 14.94 15.66 -7.84
CA ILE A 87 13.62 16.23 -7.51
C ILE A 87 13.62 16.57 -6.02
N LYS A 88 13.40 17.84 -5.68
CA LYS A 88 13.26 18.32 -4.31
C LYS A 88 11.80 18.17 -3.89
N LEU A 89 11.57 17.48 -2.77
CA LEU A 89 10.23 17.36 -2.18
C LEU A 89 9.94 18.56 -1.27
N ALA A 90 8.66 18.86 -1.09
CA ALA A 90 8.23 19.82 -0.09
C ALA A 90 8.62 19.32 1.32
N SER A 91 9.07 20.23 2.18
CA SER A 91 9.46 19.92 3.57
C SER A 91 8.21 19.81 4.44
N VAL A 92 7.46 18.73 4.29
CA VAL A 92 6.27 18.42 5.09
C VAL A 92 6.56 17.23 6.00
N PRO A 93 5.96 17.16 7.21
CA PRO A 93 6.11 16.00 8.08
C PRO A 93 5.48 14.76 7.41
N PRO A 94 5.97 13.54 7.74
CA PRO A 94 5.31 12.31 7.31
C PRO A 94 3.83 12.29 7.69
N LEU A 95 2.99 11.90 6.75
CA LEU A 95 1.55 11.76 6.98
C LEU A 95 1.23 10.37 7.52
N ASP A 96 0.48 10.33 8.61
CA ASP A 96 -0.05 9.12 9.21
C ASP A 96 -1.57 9.31 9.39
N ARG A 97 -2.35 8.59 8.58
CA ARG A 97 -3.81 8.74 8.54
C ARG A 97 -4.47 7.38 8.39
N LYS A 98 -5.48 7.12 9.23
CA LYS A 98 -6.46 6.04 9.03
C LYS A 98 -7.73 6.65 8.45
N VAL A 99 -8.24 6.08 7.36
CA VAL A 99 -9.50 6.48 6.74
C VAL A 99 -10.45 5.29 6.81
N SER A 100 -11.71 5.54 7.16
CA SER A 100 -12.76 4.54 7.08
C SER A 100 -13.45 4.68 5.73
N ILE A 101 -13.64 3.56 5.02
CA ILE A 101 -14.46 3.50 3.81
C ILE A 101 -15.93 3.48 4.27
N HIS A 102 -16.80 4.25 3.61
CA HIS A 102 -18.24 4.32 3.88
C HIS A 102 -19.01 3.49 2.87
#